data_AF-A0A674G8L0-F1
#
_entry.id   AF-A0A674G8L0-F1
#
_cell.length_a   1.000
_cell.length_b   1.000
_cell.length_c   1.000
_cell.angle_alpha   90.00
_cell.angle_beta   90.00
_cell.angle_gamma   90.00
#
_symmetry.space_group_name_H-M   'P 1'
#
loop_
_entity.id
_entity.type
_entity.pdbx_description
1 polymer ?
#
loop_
_entity_poly.entity_id
_entity_poly.type
_entity_poly.pdbx_seq_one_letter_code
_entity_poly.pdbx_strand_id
1 'polypeptide(L)'
;MLAVVLALFPGVGIGAYIAQWPEKIHQRPGGSLTISCYQNYSKFAYMYWYQQLPRNGLKLIVSSSTWSHNYYEDGYSEAKFEVTRQNTYHFLMTIKNVTPQDEATYFCAANDRDRGISGLSFGSGTKLTVMGKNDEIIPPAVAIFSPSKQEIQQKSKATLVCLASGFYPDHLTLGWRVNGVKRTEGVGTDESSTQNGSTYSLTSRLRMPAWEWFNPLNRFECVANFFQNGTTASINKFISGDAGCALTEESYLRYGNSLKLTYLILCGKALVYAVLVSGLVWTAKGRMMKSYLQLWPSFPHPSRRSSRRARPRWCAWPLVSTLTT
;
A
#
# COMPACT_ATOMS: atom_id res chain seq x y z
N MET A 1 -39.98 10.17 -18.33
CA MET A 1 -39.09 9.41 -19.24
C MET A 1 -37.84 9.02 -18.45
N LEU A 2 -37.79 7.80 -17.92
CA LEU A 2 -36.60 7.25 -17.26
C LEU A 2 -35.80 6.50 -18.32
N ALA A 3 -34.61 7.02 -18.66
CA ALA A 3 -33.67 6.33 -19.53
C ALA A 3 -32.86 5.32 -18.69
N VAL A 4 -33.09 4.04 -18.94
CA VAL A 4 -32.26 2.95 -18.40
C VAL A 4 -31.00 2.88 -19.26
N VAL A 5 -29.87 3.31 -18.69
CA VAL A 5 -28.55 3.11 -19.30
C VAL A 5 -28.14 1.66 -19.06
N LEU A 6 -28.32 0.82 -20.09
CA LEU A 6 -27.74 -0.52 -20.13
C LEU A 6 -26.22 -0.40 -20.27
N ALA A 7 -25.50 -0.54 -19.17
CA ALA A 7 -24.06 -0.74 -19.20
C ALA A 7 -23.77 -2.09 -19.89
N LEU A 8 -23.24 -2.01 -21.12
CA LEU A 8 -22.60 -3.14 -21.78
C LEU A 8 -21.32 -3.45 -21.00
N PHE A 9 -21.42 -4.33 -20.00
CA PHE A 9 -20.25 -5.04 -19.53
C PHE A 9 -19.69 -5.81 -20.72
N PRO A 10 -18.41 -5.64 -21.10
CA PRO A 10 -17.80 -6.57 -22.05
C PRO A 10 -17.99 -7.95 -21.44
N GLY A 11 -18.77 -8.79 -22.13
CA GLY A 11 -19.00 -10.16 -21.73
C GLY A 11 -17.63 -10.82 -21.60
N VAL A 12 -17.22 -11.06 -20.36
CA VAL A 12 -16.17 -12.04 -20.09
C VAL A 12 -16.79 -13.35 -20.54
N GLY A 13 -16.45 -13.78 -21.75
CA GLY A 13 -16.76 -15.13 -22.19
C GLY A 13 -16.23 -16.06 -21.11
N ILE A 14 -17.10 -16.88 -20.55
CA ILE A 14 -16.72 -17.93 -19.60
C ILE A 14 -15.96 -18.96 -20.44
N GLY A 15 -14.68 -18.70 -20.67
CA GLY A 15 -13.77 -19.65 -21.29
C GLY A 15 -13.70 -20.88 -20.40
N ALA A 16 -13.65 -22.03 -21.02
CA ALA A 16 -13.64 -23.29 -20.29
C ALA A 16 -12.42 -23.36 -19.36
N TYR A 17 -12.67 -23.63 -18.07
CA TYR A 17 -11.66 -23.57 -17.02
C TYR A 17 -11.80 -24.73 -16.03
N ILE A 18 -10.67 -25.14 -15.44
CA ILE A 18 -10.60 -26.11 -14.34
C ILE A 18 -10.29 -25.36 -13.06
N ALA A 19 -11.13 -25.55 -12.05
CA ALA A 19 -10.87 -25.10 -10.69
C ALA A 19 -10.42 -26.29 -9.83
N GLN A 20 -9.39 -26.08 -9.02
CA GLN A 20 -8.85 -27.10 -8.13
C GLN A 20 -8.63 -26.49 -6.75
N TRP A 21 -8.99 -27.22 -5.69
CA TRP A 21 -8.81 -26.76 -4.32
C TRP A 21 -8.59 -27.91 -3.33
N PRO A 22 -7.86 -27.67 -2.22
CA PRO A 22 -7.12 -26.42 -1.92
C PRO A 22 -5.85 -26.28 -2.78
N GLU A 23 -5.30 -25.08 -2.90
CA GLU A 23 -4.02 -24.85 -3.63
C GLU A 23 -2.81 -25.43 -2.87
N LYS A 24 -2.90 -25.43 -1.53
CA LYS A 24 -1.86 -25.91 -0.63
C LYS A 24 -2.52 -26.63 0.55
N ILE A 25 -1.96 -27.77 0.95
CA ILE A 25 -2.46 -28.55 2.07
C ILE A 25 -1.31 -29.26 2.78
N HIS A 26 -1.34 -29.27 4.11
CA HIS A 26 -0.43 -30.06 4.91
C HIS A 26 -1.16 -31.22 5.56
N GLN A 27 -0.47 -32.33 5.72
CA GLN A 27 -1.01 -33.51 6.41
C GLN A 27 0.07 -34.20 7.23
N ARG A 28 -0.30 -34.72 8.40
CA ARG A 28 0.58 -35.60 9.18
C ARG A 28 0.50 -37.05 8.69
N PRO A 29 1.59 -37.83 8.82
CA PRO A 29 1.63 -39.23 8.46
C PRO A 29 0.47 -40.03 9.07
N GLY A 30 -0.09 -40.94 8.29
CA GLY A 30 -1.23 -41.78 8.67
C GLY A 30 -2.60 -41.14 8.49
N GLY A 31 -2.67 -39.82 8.29
CA GLY A 31 -3.93 -39.14 7.98
C GLY A 31 -4.39 -39.37 6.53
N SER A 32 -5.57 -38.83 6.21
CA SER A 32 -6.10 -38.83 4.84
C SER A 32 -6.62 -37.43 4.51
N LEU A 33 -6.51 -37.04 3.24
CA LEU A 33 -6.94 -35.73 2.77
C LEU A 33 -7.63 -35.86 1.41
N THR A 34 -8.53 -34.92 1.12
CA THR A 34 -9.29 -34.91 -0.14
C THR A 34 -9.02 -33.64 -0.92
N ILE A 35 -8.65 -33.80 -2.19
CA ILE A 35 -8.44 -32.73 -3.17
C ILE A 35 -9.63 -32.73 -4.11
N SER A 36 -10.19 -31.55 -4.34
CA SER A 36 -11.38 -31.37 -5.18
C SER A 36 -11.02 -30.70 -6.49
N CYS A 37 -11.69 -31.15 -7.55
CA CYS A 37 -11.59 -30.58 -8.87
C CYS A 37 -12.97 -30.34 -9.47
N TYR A 38 -13.12 -29.20 -10.15
CA TYR A 38 -14.30 -28.81 -10.91
C TYR A 38 -13.90 -28.43 -12.34
N GLN A 39 -14.71 -28.84 -13.29
CA GLN A 39 -14.57 -28.49 -14.71
C GLN A 39 -15.92 -28.00 -15.27
N ASN A 40 -15.90 -27.12 -16.28
CA ASN A 40 -17.11 -26.56 -16.90
C ASN A 40 -17.29 -26.87 -18.41
N TYR A 41 -16.41 -27.66 -19.03
CA TYR A 41 -16.39 -28.01 -20.46
C TYR A 41 -17.66 -28.75 -20.94
N SER A 42 -17.54 -30.07 -21.12
CA SER A 42 -18.51 -30.92 -21.79
C SER A 42 -18.95 -32.04 -20.86
N LYS A 43 -20.18 -32.51 -21.08
CA LYS A 43 -20.74 -33.66 -20.38
C LYS A 43 -19.87 -34.91 -20.59
N PHE A 44 -19.10 -34.99 -21.68
CA PHE A 44 -18.35 -36.19 -22.02
C PHE A 44 -16.88 -36.23 -21.55
N ALA A 45 -16.52 -35.37 -20.60
CA ALA A 45 -15.12 -35.20 -20.27
C ALA A 45 -14.56 -36.38 -19.45
N TYR A 46 -13.46 -36.97 -19.92
CA TYR A 46 -12.58 -37.74 -19.04
C TYR A 46 -11.84 -36.76 -18.15
N MET A 47 -11.69 -37.13 -16.88
CA MET A 47 -10.89 -36.37 -15.93
C MET A 47 -9.77 -37.23 -15.40
N TYR A 48 -8.69 -36.56 -15.04
CA TYR A 48 -7.42 -37.18 -14.72
C TYR A 48 -6.84 -36.55 -13.47
N TRP A 49 -6.19 -37.37 -12.65
CA TRP A 49 -5.31 -36.89 -11.59
C TRP A 49 -3.86 -37.23 -11.94
N TYR A 50 -3.00 -36.23 -11.85
CA TYR A 50 -1.56 -36.35 -12.05
C TYR A 50 -0.82 -36.06 -10.75
N GLN A 51 0.33 -36.71 -10.57
CA GLN A 51 1.31 -36.42 -9.55
C GLN A 51 2.56 -35.81 -10.19
N GLN A 52 3.09 -34.75 -9.60
CA GLN A 52 4.39 -34.18 -9.93
C GLN A 52 5.27 -34.15 -8.68
N LEU A 53 6.23 -35.06 -8.63
CA LEU A 53 7.29 -35.04 -7.62
C LEU A 53 8.28 -33.90 -7.93
N PRO A 54 8.98 -33.34 -6.92
CA PRO A 54 9.99 -32.32 -7.15
C PRO A 54 11.03 -32.78 -8.18
N ARG A 55 11.29 -31.96 -9.20
CA ARG A 55 12.24 -32.20 -10.31
C ARG A 55 11.87 -33.37 -11.24
N ASN A 56 10.68 -33.93 -11.12
CA ASN A 56 10.17 -34.98 -12.01
C ASN A 56 9.10 -34.44 -12.96
N GLY A 57 8.83 -35.20 -14.02
CA GLY A 57 7.70 -34.97 -14.91
C GLY A 57 6.35 -35.32 -14.26
N LEU A 58 5.27 -34.90 -14.91
CA LEU A 58 3.91 -35.30 -14.56
C LEU A 58 3.72 -36.80 -14.80
N LYS A 59 3.22 -37.52 -13.80
CA LYS A 59 2.80 -38.92 -13.90
C LYS A 59 1.30 -39.01 -13.70
N LEU A 60 0.61 -39.73 -14.58
CA LEU A 60 -0.81 -40.00 -14.43
C LEU A 60 -1.01 -40.98 -13.27
N ILE A 61 -1.96 -40.68 -12.39
CA ILE A 61 -2.38 -41.56 -11.28
C ILE A 61 -3.57 -42.39 -11.74
N VAL A 62 -4.62 -41.71 -12.20
CA VAL A 62 -5.91 -42.31 -12.51
C VAL A 62 -6.67 -41.48 -13.54
N SER A 63 -7.35 -42.19 -14.42
CA SER A 63 -8.32 -41.65 -15.37
C SER A 63 -9.73 -42.11 -15.02
N SER A 64 -10.69 -41.20 -15.09
CA SER A 64 -12.08 -41.47 -14.69
C SER A 64 -13.07 -40.86 -15.68
N SER A 65 -14.19 -41.55 -15.87
CA SER A 65 -15.35 -41.10 -16.63
C SER A 65 -16.65 -41.48 -15.88
N THR A 66 -17.79 -40.96 -16.30
CA THR A 66 -19.09 -41.14 -15.60
C THR A 66 -19.80 -42.44 -16.00
N TRP A 67 -19.25 -43.17 -16.96
CA TRP A 67 -19.87 -44.35 -17.59
C TRP A 67 -18.92 -45.55 -17.70
N SER A 68 -17.70 -45.43 -17.18
CA SER A 68 -16.72 -46.50 -17.15
C SER A 68 -16.05 -46.57 -15.78
N HIS A 69 -15.46 -47.72 -15.48
CA HIS A 69 -14.60 -47.92 -14.33
C HIS A 69 -13.38 -46.99 -14.40
N ASN A 70 -12.85 -46.65 -13.22
CA ASN A 70 -11.61 -45.89 -13.08
C ASN A 70 -10.42 -46.76 -13.51
N TYR A 71 -9.49 -46.17 -14.25
CA TYR A 71 -8.26 -46.84 -14.67
C TYR A 71 -7.07 -46.19 -14.00
N TYR A 72 -6.34 -46.97 -13.19
CA TYR A 72 -5.13 -46.54 -12.50
C TYR A 72 -3.89 -46.93 -13.30
N GLU A 73 -2.89 -46.07 -13.29
CA GLU A 73 -1.57 -46.37 -13.85
C GLU A 73 -0.76 -47.31 -12.96
N ASP A 74 0.25 -47.93 -13.56
CA ASP A 74 1.15 -48.84 -12.85
C ASP A 74 1.81 -48.16 -11.64
N GLY A 75 1.72 -48.83 -10.49
CA GLY A 75 2.21 -48.33 -9.20
C GLY A 75 1.22 -47.48 -8.42
N TYR A 76 0.04 -47.19 -8.96
CA TYR A 76 -1.05 -46.50 -8.27
C TYR A 76 -2.23 -47.46 -8.01
N SER A 77 -3.00 -47.20 -6.95
CA SER A 77 -4.17 -48.00 -6.61
C SER A 77 -5.23 -47.20 -5.87
N GLU A 78 -6.48 -47.67 -5.93
CA GLU A 78 -7.61 -47.08 -5.22
C GLU A 78 -7.47 -47.15 -3.69
N ALA A 79 -6.74 -48.16 -3.18
CA ALA A 79 -6.45 -48.27 -1.75
C ALA A 79 -5.64 -47.07 -1.23
N LYS A 80 -4.80 -46.46 -2.08
CA LYS A 80 -3.99 -45.28 -1.75
C LYS A 80 -4.60 -43.98 -2.24
N PHE A 81 -5.08 -43.95 -3.48
CA PHE A 81 -5.65 -42.79 -4.16
C PHE A 81 -7.10 -43.09 -4.52
N GLU A 82 -7.99 -42.99 -3.54
CA GLU A 82 -9.42 -43.21 -3.75
C GLU A 82 -9.98 -42.04 -4.56
N VAL A 83 -10.73 -42.31 -5.63
CA VAL A 83 -11.37 -41.25 -6.41
C VAL A 83 -12.87 -41.40 -6.45
N THR A 84 -13.55 -40.27 -6.35
CA THR A 84 -15.02 -40.20 -6.42
C THR A 84 -15.43 -39.23 -7.50
N ARG A 85 -16.23 -39.72 -8.45
CA ARG A 85 -16.77 -38.93 -9.55
C ARG A 85 -18.29 -38.94 -9.49
N GLN A 86 -18.85 -37.98 -8.77
CA GLN A 86 -20.30 -37.89 -8.53
C GLN A 86 -21.07 -37.49 -9.80
N ASN A 87 -20.48 -36.64 -10.63
CA ASN A 87 -21.08 -36.16 -11.87
C ASN A 87 -19.97 -35.78 -12.86
N THR A 88 -20.37 -35.19 -13.99
CA THR A 88 -19.43 -34.81 -15.05
C THR A 88 -18.51 -33.66 -14.63
N TYR A 89 -18.94 -32.81 -13.70
CA TYR A 89 -18.25 -31.57 -13.32
C TYR A 89 -17.25 -31.76 -12.19
N HIS A 90 -17.59 -32.60 -11.20
CA HIS A 90 -16.80 -32.76 -9.98
C HIS A 90 -16.02 -34.07 -9.96
N PHE A 91 -14.74 -33.98 -9.64
CA PHE A 91 -13.86 -35.13 -9.46
C PHE A 91 -13.02 -34.94 -8.20
N LEU A 92 -13.18 -35.84 -7.23
CA LEU A 92 -12.50 -35.78 -5.95
C LEU A 92 -11.46 -36.90 -5.89
N MET A 93 -10.30 -36.61 -5.30
CA MET A 93 -9.29 -37.61 -4.96
C MET A 93 -8.95 -37.52 -3.48
N THR A 94 -9.07 -38.64 -2.79
CA THR A 94 -8.68 -38.83 -1.40
C THR A 94 -7.38 -39.62 -1.35
N ILE A 95 -6.33 -39.01 -0.83
CA ILE A 95 -5.06 -39.67 -0.56
C ILE A 95 -5.15 -40.25 0.85
N LYS A 96 -5.11 -41.59 0.94
CA LYS A 96 -5.23 -42.33 2.20
C LYS A 96 -3.87 -42.63 2.81
N ASN A 97 -3.83 -42.71 4.14
CA ASN A 97 -2.64 -43.11 4.90
C ASN A 97 -1.37 -42.40 4.42
N VAL A 98 -1.38 -41.06 4.43
CA VAL A 98 -0.34 -40.20 3.86
C VAL A 98 1.03 -40.55 4.47
N THR A 99 2.06 -40.62 3.64
CA THR A 99 3.46 -40.82 4.03
C THR A 99 4.34 -39.75 3.42
N PRO A 100 5.58 -39.53 3.91
CA PRO A 100 6.49 -38.53 3.35
C PRO A 100 6.77 -38.68 1.85
N GLN A 101 6.62 -39.89 1.29
CA GLN A 101 6.77 -40.16 -0.13
C GLN A 101 5.63 -39.60 -1.01
N ASP A 102 4.50 -39.24 -0.40
CA ASP A 102 3.37 -38.63 -1.11
C ASP A 102 3.52 -37.11 -1.28
N GLU A 103 4.57 -36.50 -0.70
CA GLU A 103 4.85 -35.08 -0.85
C GLU A 103 5.10 -34.72 -2.32
N ALA A 104 4.15 -34.03 -2.92
CA ALA A 104 4.10 -33.74 -4.35
C ALA A 104 3.13 -32.60 -4.65
N THR A 105 3.18 -32.11 -5.89
CA THR A 105 2.10 -31.29 -6.44
C THR A 105 1.17 -32.17 -7.27
N TYR A 106 -0.11 -32.16 -6.94
CA TYR A 106 -1.14 -32.93 -7.63
C TYR A 106 -1.91 -32.03 -8.59
N PHE A 107 -2.16 -32.49 -9.81
CA PHE A 107 -2.89 -31.71 -10.81
C PHE A 107 -4.11 -32.47 -11.31
N CYS A 108 -5.26 -31.79 -11.32
CA CYS A 108 -6.42 -32.26 -12.04
C CYS A 108 -6.33 -31.81 -13.49
N ALA A 109 -6.78 -32.67 -14.41
CA ALA A 109 -6.97 -32.31 -15.80
C ALA A 109 -8.29 -32.85 -16.35
N ALA A 110 -8.79 -32.22 -17.40
CA ALA A 110 -9.95 -32.68 -18.16
C ALA A 110 -9.64 -32.58 -19.65
N ASN A 111 -10.19 -33.50 -20.45
CA ASN A 111 -10.10 -33.39 -21.89
C ASN A 111 -11.02 -32.27 -22.40
N ASP A 112 -10.45 -31.40 -23.22
CA ASP A 112 -11.15 -30.33 -23.89
C ASP A 112 -11.36 -30.73 -25.35
N ARG A 113 -12.54 -31.29 -25.66
CA ARG A 113 -12.87 -31.71 -27.02
C ARG A 113 -12.99 -30.53 -27.99
N ASP A 114 -13.19 -29.31 -27.50
CA ASP A 114 -13.33 -28.11 -28.33
C ASP A 114 -11.96 -27.57 -28.78
N ARG A 115 -10.86 -27.97 -28.11
CA ARG A 115 -9.46 -27.69 -28.52
C ARG A 115 -8.86 -28.75 -29.46
N GLY A 116 -9.66 -29.69 -29.96
CA GLY A 116 -9.22 -30.80 -30.80
C GLY A 116 -9.00 -32.11 -30.02
N ILE A 117 -8.57 -33.16 -30.73
CA ILE A 117 -8.56 -34.57 -30.24
C ILE A 117 -7.63 -34.79 -29.02
N SER A 118 -6.69 -33.87 -28.74
CA SER A 118 -5.62 -34.08 -27.75
C SER A 118 -5.48 -32.96 -26.70
N GLY A 119 -6.43 -32.02 -26.61
CA GLY A 119 -6.35 -30.90 -25.68
C GLY A 119 -6.60 -31.32 -24.23
N LEU A 120 -5.59 -31.23 -23.37
CA LEU A 120 -5.75 -31.33 -21.91
C LEU A 120 -5.71 -29.92 -21.31
N SER A 121 -6.73 -29.60 -20.52
CA SER A 121 -6.68 -28.43 -19.65
C SER A 121 -6.34 -28.89 -18.24
N PHE A 122 -5.51 -28.12 -17.53
CA PHE A 122 -5.07 -28.42 -16.17
C PHE A 122 -5.65 -27.41 -15.17
N GLY A 123 -5.91 -27.88 -13.96
CA GLY A 123 -6.16 -27.03 -12.80
C GLY A 123 -4.88 -26.36 -12.30
N SER A 124 -5.02 -25.48 -11.30
CA SER A 124 -3.90 -24.74 -10.71
C SER A 124 -2.90 -25.62 -9.96
N GLY A 125 -3.27 -26.87 -9.64
CA GLY A 125 -2.45 -27.76 -8.82
C GLY A 125 -2.71 -27.59 -7.32
N THR A 126 -2.36 -28.63 -6.57
CA THR A 126 -2.45 -28.71 -5.11
C THR A 126 -1.12 -29.21 -4.59
N LYS A 127 -0.39 -28.37 -3.85
CA LYS A 127 0.85 -28.77 -3.19
C LYS A 127 0.54 -29.44 -1.85
N LEU A 128 0.88 -30.71 -1.72
CA LEU A 128 0.82 -31.46 -0.47
C LEU A 128 2.19 -31.40 0.21
N THR A 129 2.26 -30.91 1.45
CA THR A 129 3.44 -31.01 2.31
C THR A 129 3.17 -31.98 3.47
N VAL A 130 4.07 -32.92 3.74
CA VAL A 130 3.88 -33.92 4.79
C VAL A 130 4.67 -33.54 6.02
N MET A 131 3.97 -33.11 7.07
CA MET A 131 4.63 -32.67 8.31
C MET A 131 5.01 -33.87 9.17
N GLY A 132 6.21 -33.86 9.76
CA GLY A 132 6.63 -34.87 10.73
C GLY A 132 5.65 -34.98 11.90
N LYS A 133 5.58 -36.17 12.52
CA LYS A 133 4.61 -36.46 13.58
C LYS A 133 4.75 -35.50 14.79
N ASN A 134 5.96 -35.03 15.05
CA ASN A 134 6.29 -34.11 16.14
C ASN A 134 6.60 -32.69 15.64
N ASP A 135 6.42 -32.41 14.35
CA ASP A 135 6.69 -31.08 13.81
C ASP A 135 5.55 -30.15 14.23
N GLU A 136 5.95 -28.98 14.72
CA GLU A 136 5.06 -27.90 15.11
C GLU A 136 4.95 -26.86 14.00
N ILE A 137 3.78 -26.25 13.87
CA ILE A 137 3.57 -25.13 12.96
C ILE A 137 4.24 -23.90 13.55
N ILE A 138 5.25 -23.37 12.85
CA ILE A 138 6.01 -22.20 13.27
C ILE A 138 5.46 -20.97 12.52
N PRO A 139 4.94 -19.95 13.23
CA PRO A 139 4.41 -18.74 12.60
C PRO A 139 5.53 -17.88 11.99
N PRO A 140 5.25 -17.10 10.94
CA PRO A 140 6.25 -16.24 10.29
C PRO A 140 6.62 -15.02 11.14
N ALA A 141 7.90 -14.66 11.13
CA ALA A 141 8.33 -13.30 11.41
C ALA A 141 8.15 -12.45 10.15
N VAL A 142 7.39 -11.37 10.24
CA VAL A 142 7.11 -10.47 9.10
C VAL A 142 7.84 -9.15 9.28
N ALA A 143 8.51 -8.70 8.23
CA ALA A 143 9.17 -7.39 8.17
C ALA A 143 8.82 -6.69 6.84
N ILE A 144 8.72 -5.35 6.88
CA ILE A 144 8.56 -4.51 5.70
C ILE A 144 9.78 -3.60 5.59
N PHE A 145 10.39 -3.58 4.41
CA PHE A 145 11.51 -2.72 4.07
C PHE A 145 11.02 -1.55 3.21
N SER A 146 11.49 -0.36 3.57
CA SER A 146 11.22 0.87 2.83
C SER A 146 11.89 0.85 1.45
N PRO A 147 11.41 1.69 0.51
CA PRO A 147 11.98 1.74 -0.83
C PRO A 147 13.41 2.29 -0.82
N SER A 148 14.20 1.89 -1.81
CA SER A 148 15.53 2.47 -2.00
C SER A 148 15.45 3.93 -2.45
N LYS A 149 16.20 4.81 -1.80
CA LYS A 149 16.32 6.23 -2.20
C LYS A 149 16.80 6.37 -3.65
N GLN A 150 17.68 5.47 -4.10
CA GLN A 150 18.19 5.47 -5.47
C GLN A 150 17.09 5.15 -6.50
N GLU A 151 16.20 4.20 -6.18
CA GLU A 151 15.07 3.85 -7.06
C GLU A 151 14.16 5.06 -7.25
N ILE A 152 13.82 5.73 -6.15
CA ILE A 152 12.94 6.90 -6.16
C ILE A 152 13.55 8.02 -7.00
N GLN A 153 14.83 8.33 -6.79
CA GLN A 153 15.53 9.41 -7.50
C GLN A 153 15.65 9.15 -9.00
N GLN A 154 15.93 7.90 -9.41
CA GLN A 154 16.20 7.57 -10.81
C GLN A 154 14.94 7.23 -11.62
N LYS A 155 13.94 6.61 -10.97
CA LYS A 155 12.79 6.01 -11.66
C LYS A 155 11.46 6.61 -11.24
N SER A 156 11.45 7.52 -10.27
CA SER A 156 10.22 8.10 -9.68
C SER A 156 9.21 7.04 -9.24
N LYS A 157 9.72 5.88 -8.82
CA LYS A 157 8.96 4.72 -8.34
C LYS A 157 9.50 4.28 -6.99
N ALA A 158 8.61 3.73 -6.18
CA ALA A 158 8.90 3.21 -4.86
C ALA A 158 8.48 1.74 -4.81
N THR A 159 9.42 0.86 -4.44
CA THR A 159 9.13 -0.56 -4.20
C THR A 159 9.29 -0.89 -2.73
N LEU A 160 8.19 -1.24 -2.07
CA LEU A 160 8.21 -1.85 -0.74
C LEU A 160 8.48 -3.33 -0.86
N VAL A 161 9.23 -3.89 0.08
CA VAL A 161 9.51 -5.33 0.16
C VAL A 161 8.99 -5.86 1.48
N CYS A 162 8.16 -6.90 1.44
CA CYS A 162 7.73 -7.66 2.60
C CYS A 162 8.45 -9.01 2.61
N LEU A 163 9.07 -9.32 3.75
CA LEU A 163 9.72 -10.59 4.02
C LEU A 163 8.95 -11.29 5.14
N ALA A 164 8.43 -12.47 4.85
CA ALA A 164 8.04 -13.45 5.86
C ALA A 164 9.16 -14.48 5.98
N SER A 165 9.69 -14.70 7.18
CA SER A 165 10.81 -15.61 7.42
C SER A 165 10.62 -16.48 8.66
N GLY A 166 11.27 -17.65 8.67
CA GLY A 166 11.31 -18.53 9.83
C GLY A 166 10.04 -19.33 10.07
N PHE A 167 9.17 -19.45 9.04
CA PHE A 167 7.90 -20.17 9.17
C PHE A 167 8.02 -21.63 8.73
N TYR A 168 7.13 -22.46 9.25
CA TYR A 168 6.98 -23.86 8.85
C TYR A 168 5.52 -24.30 9.07
N PRO A 169 4.89 -25.08 8.17
CA PRO A 169 5.40 -25.54 6.88
C PRO A 169 5.41 -24.41 5.83
N ASP A 170 5.73 -24.71 4.57
CA ASP A 170 5.88 -23.75 3.47
C ASP A 170 4.55 -23.11 2.97
N HIS A 171 3.46 -23.32 3.69
CA HIS A 171 2.12 -22.85 3.33
C HIS A 171 1.81 -21.46 3.88
N LEU A 172 2.41 -20.47 3.23
CA LEU A 172 2.18 -19.06 3.54
C LEU A 172 1.71 -18.31 2.29
N THR A 173 0.80 -17.37 2.49
CA THR A 173 0.35 -16.43 1.44
C THR A 173 0.61 -15.01 1.90
N LEU A 174 1.24 -14.22 1.03
CA LEU A 174 1.45 -12.79 1.27
C LEU A 174 0.46 -11.97 0.46
N GLY A 175 -0.11 -10.95 1.08
CA GLY A 175 -0.96 -9.96 0.44
C GLY A 175 -0.65 -8.56 0.95
N TRP A 176 -1.02 -7.56 0.15
CA TRP A 176 -0.88 -6.16 0.51
C TRP A 176 -2.24 -5.52 0.76
N ARG A 177 -2.31 -4.63 1.74
CA ARG A 177 -3.41 -3.68 1.91
C ARG A 177 -2.84 -2.26 1.91
N VAL A 178 -3.52 -1.36 1.20
CA VAL A 178 -3.20 0.07 1.21
C VAL A 178 -4.45 0.79 1.72
N ASN A 179 -4.29 1.56 2.81
CA ASN A 179 -5.39 2.27 3.47
C ASN A 179 -6.59 1.35 3.81
N GLY A 180 -6.28 0.12 4.24
CA GLY A 180 -7.28 -0.90 4.60
C GLY A 180 -7.83 -1.72 3.43
N VAL A 181 -7.56 -1.34 2.17
CA VAL A 181 -8.09 -2.01 0.97
C VAL A 181 -7.06 -2.97 0.38
N LYS A 182 -7.50 -4.18 -0.01
CA LYS A 182 -6.63 -5.18 -0.66
C LYS A 182 -6.06 -4.63 -1.97
N ARG A 183 -4.73 -4.72 -2.13
CA ARG A 183 -3.99 -4.26 -3.31
C ARG A 183 -3.44 -5.46 -4.08
N THR A 184 -3.63 -5.47 -5.41
CA THR A 184 -3.10 -6.50 -6.32
C THR A 184 -2.26 -5.91 -7.45
N GLU A 185 -2.55 -4.69 -7.89
CA GLU A 185 -1.75 -4.00 -8.91
C GLU A 185 -0.37 -3.63 -8.35
N GLY A 186 0.67 -3.87 -9.14
CA GLY A 186 2.06 -3.62 -8.73
C GLY A 186 2.59 -4.62 -7.69
N VAL A 187 1.81 -5.64 -7.33
CA VAL A 187 2.23 -6.70 -6.41
C VAL A 187 2.90 -7.83 -7.18
N GLY A 188 4.10 -8.21 -6.75
CA GLY A 188 4.80 -9.41 -7.21
C GLY A 188 5.28 -10.22 -6.02
N THR A 189 4.72 -11.41 -5.82
CA THR A 189 5.14 -12.37 -4.79
C THR A 189 5.93 -13.48 -5.44
N ASP A 190 7.01 -13.94 -4.78
CA ASP A 190 7.80 -15.06 -5.29
C ASP A 190 6.94 -16.32 -5.40
N GLU A 191 7.13 -17.11 -6.47
CA GLU A 191 6.31 -18.31 -6.73
C GLU A 191 6.54 -19.42 -5.70
N SER A 192 7.76 -19.55 -5.21
CA SER A 192 8.18 -20.58 -4.27
C SER A 192 8.88 -19.99 -3.06
N SER A 193 8.64 -20.58 -1.89
CA SER A 193 9.35 -20.23 -0.67
C SER A 193 10.79 -20.76 -0.70
N THR A 194 11.73 -19.94 -0.24
CA THR A 194 13.12 -20.32 -0.07
C THR A 194 13.28 -21.09 1.24
N GLN A 195 13.83 -22.31 1.16
CA GLN A 195 14.15 -23.11 2.33
C GLN A 195 15.45 -22.62 2.98
N ASN A 196 15.44 -22.46 4.30
CA ASN A 196 16.60 -22.12 5.12
C ASN A 196 16.64 -23.07 6.33
N GLY A 197 17.43 -24.14 6.20
CA GLY A 197 17.44 -25.24 7.17
C GLY A 197 16.07 -25.92 7.25
N SER A 198 15.46 -25.90 8.44
CA SER A 198 14.12 -26.47 8.69
C SER A 198 12.97 -25.48 8.46
N THR A 199 13.26 -24.20 8.17
CA THR A 199 12.24 -23.16 8.02
C THR A 199 12.21 -22.58 6.61
N TYR A 200 11.18 -21.82 6.31
CA TYR A 200 10.96 -21.21 5.02
C TYR A 200 10.94 -19.68 5.11
N SER A 201 11.21 -19.04 3.98
CA SER A 201 11.08 -17.61 3.78
C SER A 201 10.37 -17.32 2.45
N LEU A 202 9.57 -16.26 2.41
CA LEU A 202 8.83 -15.83 1.23
C LEU A 202 8.88 -14.30 1.13
N THR A 203 9.11 -13.78 -0.07
CA THR A 203 9.10 -12.33 -0.31
C THR A 203 7.99 -11.89 -1.24
N SER A 204 7.45 -10.71 -0.95
CA SER A 204 6.49 -10.03 -1.81
C SER A 204 6.90 -8.56 -1.96
N ARG A 205 6.70 -8.01 -3.15
CA ARG A 205 7.10 -6.66 -3.52
C ARG A 205 5.87 -5.89 -3.96
N LEU A 206 5.69 -4.68 -3.44
CA LEU A 206 4.65 -3.75 -3.87
C LEU A 206 5.33 -2.55 -4.51
N ARG A 207 5.13 -2.40 -5.82
CA ARG A 207 5.67 -1.29 -6.60
C ARG A 207 4.60 -0.25 -6.87
N MET A 208 4.90 1.00 -6.56
CA MET A 208 3.99 2.13 -6.69
C MET A 208 4.71 3.38 -7.21
N PRO A 209 3.97 4.41 -7.67
CA PRO A 209 4.53 5.72 -7.94
C PRO A 209 5.13 6.36 -6.68
N ALA A 210 6.20 7.14 -6.83
CA ALA A 210 6.86 7.78 -5.67
C ALA A 210 5.94 8.73 -4.89
N TRP A 211 5.02 9.43 -5.56
CA TRP A 211 4.08 10.35 -4.90
C TRP A 211 3.12 9.64 -3.94
N GLU A 212 2.79 8.37 -4.20
CA GLU A 212 1.93 7.57 -3.32
C GLU A 212 2.69 7.18 -2.04
N TRP A 213 3.96 6.83 -2.17
CA TRP A 213 4.85 6.58 -1.03
C TRP A 213 5.09 7.85 -0.20
N PHE A 214 5.21 9.02 -0.86
CA PHE A 214 5.50 10.29 -0.19
C PHE A 214 4.31 10.95 0.52
N ASN A 215 3.21 10.22 0.68
CA ASN A 215 2.05 10.69 1.44
C ASN A 215 2.04 10.02 2.82
N PRO A 216 2.32 10.75 3.91
CA PRO A 216 2.38 10.17 5.26
C PRO A 216 1.02 9.66 5.77
N LEU A 217 -0.08 10.05 5.13
CA LEU A 217 -1.42 9.53 5.43
C LEU A 217 -1.63 8.12 4.87
N ASN A 218 -0.85 7.73 3.85
CA ASN A 218 -0.95 6.40 3.28
C ASN A 218 -0.35 5.37 4.24
N ARG A 219 -1.10 4.30 4.45
CA ARG A 219 -0.74 3.18 5.31
C ARG A 219 -0.64 1.92 4.47
N PHE A 220 0.56 1.35 4.41
CA PHE A 220 0.87 0.14 3.65
C PHE A 220 1.01 -1.03 4.63
N GLU A 221 0.19 -2.06 4.45
CA GLU A 221 0.21 -3.25 5.29
C GLU A 221 0.56 -4.48 4.47
N CYS A 222 1.51 -5.27 4.97
CA CYS A 222 1.76 -6.62 4.48
C CYS A 222 1.07 -7.62 5.40
N VAL A 223 0.27 -8.50 4.82
CA VAL A 223 -0.53 -9.51 5.52
C VAL A 223 -0.01 -10.89 5.12
N ALA A 224 0.53 -11.63 6.08
CA ALA A 224 0.92 -13.01 5.93
C ALA A 224 -0.17 -13.92 6.50
N ASN A 225 -0.88 -14.67 5.65
CA ASN A 225 -1.84 -15.67 6.09
C ASN A 225 -1.21 -17.06 6.04
N PHE A 226 -1.40 -17.81 7.12
CA PHE A 226 -0.92 -19.17 7.29
C PHE A 226 -1.98 -20.00 8.01
N PHE A 227 -1.91 -21.32 7.86
CA PHE A 227 -2.85 -22.21 8.55
C PHE A 227 -2.27 -22.64 9.90
N GLN A 228 -3.07 -22.54 10.95
CA GLN A 228 -2.72 -22.97 12.30
C GLN A 228 -3.96 -23.57 12.98
N ASN A 229 -3.82 -24.78 13.53
CA ASN A 229 -4.87 -25.46 14.32
C ASN A 229 -6.24 -25.56 13.62
N GLY A 230 -6.25 -25.82 12.31
CA GLY A 230 -7.49 -25.95 11.52
C GLY A 230 -8.16 -24.61 11.15
N THR A 231 -7.55 -23.47 11.48
CA THR A 231 -8.03 -22.13 11.11
C THR A 231 -6.96 -21.35 10.35
N THR A 232 -7.39 -20.40 9.53
CA THR A 232 -6.47 -19.46 8.88
C THR A 232 -6.12 -18.35 9.86
N ALA A 233 -4.85 -18.25 10.25
CA ALA A 233 -4.30 -17.17 11.04
C ALA A 233 -3.61 -16.14 10.13
N SER A 234 -3.50 -14.90 10.60
CA SER A 234 -2.84 -13.82 9.86
C SER A 234 -1.95 -12.98 10.76
N ILE A 235 -0.72 -12.69 10.30
CA ILE A 235 0.16 -11.71 10.91
C ILE A 235 0.31 -10.55 9.92
N ASN A 236 0.04 -9.34 10.39
CA ASN A 236 0.22 -8.13 9.61
C ASN A 236 1.29 -7.21 10.21
N LYS A 237 2.05 -6.58 9.32
CA LYS A 237 2.92 -5.45 9.64
C LYS A 237 2.53 -4.29 8.77
N PHE A 238 2.79 -3.08 9.25
CA PHE A 238 2.51 -1.88 8.49
C PHE A 238 3.68 -0.91 8.52
N ILE A 239 3.74 -0.09 7.49
CA ILE A 239 4.61 1.07 7.38
C ILE A 239 3.78 2.24 6.84
N SER A 240 3.96 3.42 7.40
CA SER A 240 3.34 4.63 6.88
C SER A 240 4.21 5.20 5.76
N GLY A 241 3.59 5.93 4.84
CA GLY A 241 4.32 6.71 3.84
C GLY A 241 5.31 7.67 4.49
N ASP A 242 6.40 7.93 3.78
CA ASP A 242 7.42 8.87 4.22
C ASP A 242 7.00 10.29 3.79
N ALA A 243 7.04 11.30 4.66
CA ALA A 243 6.86 12.67 4.20
C ALA A 243 8.05 13.15 3.32
N GLY A 244 9.14 12.38 3.30
CA GLY A 244 10.39 12.77 2.67
C GLY A 244 10.96 14.04 3.31
N CYS A 245 11.70 14.82 2.53
CA CYS A 245 12.07 16.20 2.88
C CYS A 245 11.00 17.23 2.46
N ALA A 246 9.77 16.81 2.15
CA ALA A 246 8.69 17.77 1.91
C ALA A 246 8.35 18.48 3.22
N LEU A 247 8.08 19.79 3.15
CA LEU A 247 7.75 20.64 4.30
C LEU A 247 6.69 19.97 5.19
N THR A 248 7.12 19.39 6.30
CA THR A 248 6.21 18.90 7.34
C THR A 248 5.53 20.09 7.99
N GLU A 249 4.31 19.90 8.52
CA GLU A 249 3.61 20.91 9.31
C GLU A 249 4.50 21.44 10.45
N GLU A 250 5.30 20.57 11.07
CA GLU A 250 6.31 20.95 12.06
C GLU A 250 7.40 21.86 11.49
N SER A 251 7.92 21.58 10.29
CA SER A 251 8.93 22.43 9.64
C SER A 251 8.35 23.79 9.23
N TYR A 252 7.08 23.83 8.80
CA TYR A 252 6.37 25.06 8.47
C TYR A 252 6.09 25.89 9.73
N LEU A 253 5.64 25.27 10.82
CA LEU A 253 5.45 25.93 12.11
C LEU A 253 6.78 26.44 12.69
N ARG A 254 7.87 25.67 12.57
CA ARG A 254 9.21 26.08 13.01
C ARG A 254 9.73 27.26 12.20
N TYR A 255 9.52 27.25 10.88
CA TYR A 255 9.87 28.37 9.99
C TYR A 255 9.01 29.61 10.28
N GLY A 256 7.69 29.44 10.46
CA GLY A 256 6.77 30.52 10.85
C GLY A 256 7.11 31.14 12.21
N ASN A 257 7.50 30.33 13.19
CA ASN A 257 7.95 30.82 14.50
C ASN A 257 9.30 31.55 14.41
N SER A 258 10.21 31.08 13.54
CA SER A 258 11.47 31.78 13.25
C SER A 258 11.21 33.15 12.62
N LEU A 259 10.33 33.23 11.62
CA LEU A 259 9.92 34.49 10.99
C LEU A 259 9.25 35.45 11.97
N LYS A 260 8.36 34.95 12.84
CA LYS A 260 7.74 35.75 13.92
C LYS A 260 8.80 36.35 14.85
N LEU A 261 9.79 35.56 15.26
CA LEU A 261 10.88 36.04 16.12
C LEU A 261 11.71 37.12 15.41
N THR A 262 12.07 36.91 14.14
CA THR A 262 12.79 37.90 13.33
C THR A 262 12.00 39.20 13.19
N TYR A 263 10.70 39.11 12.92
CA TYR A 263 9.82 40.28 12.83
C TYR A 263 9.75 41.07 14.14
N LEU A 264 9.60 40.37 15.28
CA LEU A 264 9.60 41.00 16.61
C LEU A 264 10.92 41.74 16.90
N ILE A 265 12.06 41.16 16.52
CA ILE A 265 13.37 41.80 16.67
C ILE A 265 13.47 43.06 15.80
N LEU A 266 12.99 43.00 14.55
CA LEU A 266 12.98 44.16 13.64
C LEU A 266 12.09 45.28 14.15
N CYS A 267 10.88 44.97 14.63
CA CYS A 267 9.99 45.94 15.27
C CYS A 267 10.63 46.57 16.52
N GLY A 268 11.27 45.75 17.37
CA GLY A 268 12.00 46.25 18.53
C GLY A 268 13.12 47.21 18.15
N LYS A 269 13.91 46.88 17.13
CA LYS A 269 14.95 47.78 16.60
C LYS A 269 14.36 49.09 16.08
N ALA A 270 13.27 49.03 15.31
CA ALA A 270 12.61 50.22 14.78
C ALA A 270 12.11 51.15 15.90
N LEU A 271 11.56 50.60 16.98
CA LEU A 271 11.14 51.39 18.15
C LEU A 271 12.32 52.07 18.84
N VAL A 272 13.44 51.36 19.02
CA VAL A 272 14.66 51.95 19.59
C VAL A 272 15.19 53.09 18.70
N TYR A 273 15.22 52.89 17.38
CA TYR A 273 15.60 53.96 16.43
C TYR A 273 14.67 55.16 16.51
N ALA A 274 13.36 54.95 16.59
CA ALA A 274 12.39 56.04 16.73
C ALA A 274 12.61 56.85 18.01
N VAL A 275 12.87 56.18 19.14
CA VAL A 275 13.17 56.84 20.43
C VAL A 275 14.47 57.64 20.33
N LEU A 276 15.54 57.07 19.78
CA LEU A 276 16.83 57.75 19.62
C LEU A 276 16.71 59.00 18.72
N VAL A 277 16.05 58.88 17.57
CA VAL A 277 15.82 60.01 16.65
C VAL A 277 14.97 61.08 17.31
N SER A 278 13.90 60.70 18.02
CA SER A 278 13.05 61.67 18.73
C SER A 278 13.82 62.41 19.84
N GLY A 279 14.69 61.73 20.57
CA GLY A 279 15.59 62.35 21.56
C GLY A 279 16.60 63.31 20.94
N LEU A 280 17.20 62.95 19.80
CA LEU A 280 18.10 63.83 19.06
C LEU A 280 17.37 65.09 18.54
N VAL A 281 16.16 64.95 18.01
CA VAL A 281 15.35 66.09 17.56
C VAL A 281 14.96 66.99 18.73
N TRP A 282 14.59 66.42 19.88
CA TRP A 282 14.27 67.20 21.07
C TRP A 282 15.50 67.99 21.56
N THR A 283 16.66 67.35 21.66
CA THR A 283 17.89 68.02 22.08
C THR A 283 18.35 69.10 21.09
N ALA A 284 18.16 68.89 19.78
CA ALA A 284 18.41 69.89 18.74
C ALA A 284 17.46 71.10 18.84
N LYS A 285 16.14 70.87 19.00
CA LYS A 285 15.15 71.94 19.21
C LYS A 285 15.42 72.69 20.52
N GLY A 286 15.81 72.00 21.59
CA GLY A 286 16.19 72.61 22.87
C GLY A 286 17.42 73.51 22.77
N ARG A 287 18.44 73.11 21.99
CA ARG A 287 19.60 73.97 21.70
C ARG A 287 19.24 75.17 20.82
N MET A 288 18.39 74.97 19.81
CA MET A 288 17.94 76.04 18.91
C MET A 288 17.12 77.10 19.65
N MET A 289 16.24 76.70 20.58
CA MET A 289 15.46 77.62 21.41
C MET A 289 16.33 78.38 22.42
N LYS A 290 17.40 77.76 22.95
CA LYS A 290 18.38 78.44 23.80
C LYS A 290 19.20 79.50 23.03
N SER A 291 19.55 79.24 21.77
CA SER A 291 20.20 80.26 20.91
C SER A 291 19.27 81.40 20.53
N TYR A 292 17.96 81.16 20.38
CA TYR A 292 16.99 82.21 20.05
C TYR A 292 16.72 83.17 21.24
N LEU A 293 16.84 82.69 22.47
CA LEU A 293 16.67 83.47 23.71
C LEU A 293 17.89 84.34 24.10
N GLN A 294 19.05 84.20 23.45
CA GLN A 294 20.25 85.01 23.70
C GLN A 294 20.45 86.18 22.71
N LEU A 295 19.53 86.40 21.76
CA LEU A 295 19.66 87.41 20.68
C LEU A 295 18.55 88.48 20.67
N TRP A 296 17.98 88.85 21.82
CA TRP A 296 17.07 90.00 21.94
C TRP A 296 17.77 91.21 22.60
N PRO A 297 18.08 92.29 21.86
CA PRO A 297 18.33 93.61 22.44
C PRO A 297 17.01 94.37 22.61
N SER A 298 16.86 94.98 23.78
CA SER A 298 15.83 95.94 24.14
C SER A 298 15.88 97.21 23.28
N PHE A 299 14.74 97.65 22.74
CA PHE A 299 14.53 99.02 22.24
C PHE A 299 13.03 99.38 22.29
N PRO A 300 12.65 100.68 22.27
CA PRO A 300 11.72 101.27 23.21
C PRO A 300 10.38 101.65 22.56
N HIS A 301 9.47 102.16 23.40
CA HIS A 301 8.16 102.71 23.05
C HIS A 301 8.11 103.58 21.79
N PRO A 302 6.98 103.50 21.05
CA PRO A 302 6.32 104.71 20.59
C PRO A 302 4.82 104.74 20.91
N SER A 303 4.30 105.95 20.77
CA SER A 303 3.05 106.53 21.22
C SER A 303 1.81 106.22 20.34
N ARG A 304 0.65 106.51 20.93
CA ARG A 304 -0.73 106.49 20.38
C ARG A 304 -0.88 107.10 18.97
N ARG A 305 -1.62 106.42 18.06
CA ARG A 305 -2.75 107.05 17.31
C ARG A 305 -3.72 106.05 16.62
N SER A 306 -5.00 106.27 16.92
CA SER A 306 -6.27 106.08 16.19
C SER A 306 -6.49 105.00 15.10
N SER A 307 -7.47 104.14 15.39
CA SER A 307 -8.60 103.65 14.57
C SER A 307 -8.49 103.55 13.03
N ARG A 308 -8.80 102.37 12.49
CA ARG A 308 -10.00 102.13 11.66
C ARG A 308 -10.25 100.63 11.45
N ARG A 309 -11.55 100.33 11.33
CA ARG A 309 -12.24 99.03 11.30
C ARG A 309 -12.22 98.48 9.86
N ALA A 310 -11.87 97.19 9.66
CA ALA A 310 -12.35 96.36 8.54
C ALA A 310 -12.03 94.86 8.76
N ARG A 311 -13.08 94.04 8.88
CA ARG A 311 -13.10 92.59 8.52
C ARG A 311 -13.58 92.48 7.06
N PRO A 312 -13.69 91.29 6.44
CA PRO A 312 -12.80 90.12 6.39
C PRO A 312 -12.56 89.70 4.91
N ARG A 313 -11.71 88.70 4.62
CA ARG A 313 -11.91 87.83 3.45
C ARG A 313 -11.45 86.41 3.73
N TRP A 314 -12.41 85.51 3.62
CA TRP A 314 -12.28 84.06 3.62
C TRP A 314 -11.71 83.61 2.27
N CYS A 315 -10.81 82.61 2.28
CA CYS A 315 -10.66 81.68 1.17
C CYS A 315 -10.58 80.26 1.74
N ALA A 316 -11.56 79.47 1.31
CA ALA A 316 -11.77 78.08 1.66
C ALA A 316 -10.73 77.16 0.96
N TRP A 317 -10.39 76.07 1.64
CA TRP A 317 -9.78 74.89 1.03
C TRP A 317 -10.89 73.87 0.75
N PRO A 318 -10.95 73.22 -0.42
CA PRO A 318 -11.72 72.00 -0.57
C PRO A 318 -10.87 70.79 -0.18
N LEU A 319 -11.42 70.01 0.76
CA LEU A 319 -11.15 68.59 0.93
C LEU A 319 -11.72 67.82 -0.27
N VAL A 320 -10.95 66.88 -0.82
CA VAL A 320 -11.51 65.68 -1.45
C VAL A 320 -10.73 64.47 -0.94
N SER A 321 -11.53 63.53 -0.44
CA SER A 321 -11.21 62.25 0.15
C SER A 321 -11.15 61.13 -0.90
N THR A 322 -10.76 59.95 -0.41
CA THR A 322 -11.19 58.61 -0.84
C THR A 322 -10.64 58.02 -2.14
N LEU A 323 -9.84 56.96 -1.98
CA LEU A 323 -9.80 55.80 -2.88
C LEU A 323 -9.75 54.53 -2.01
N THR A 324 -10.86 53.81 -2.04
CA THR A 324 -10.99 52.39 -1.69
C THR A 324 -11.72 51.72 -2.84
N THR A 325 -11.03 50.83 -3.54
CA THR A 325 -11.41 49.46 -3.95
C THR A 325 -10.26 48.92 -4.76
#